data_AF-A0A9W8FA84-F1
#
_entry.id   AF-A0A9W8FA84-F1
#
_cell.length_a   1.000
_cell.length_b   1.000
_cell.length_c   1.000
_cell.angle_alpha   90.00
_cell.angle_beta   90.00
_cell.angle_gamma   90.00
#
_symmetry.space_group_name_H-M   'P 1'
#
loop_
_entity.id
_entity.type
_entity.pdbx_description
1 polymer ?
#
loop_
_entity_poly.entity_id
_entity_poly.type
_entity_poly.pdbx_seq_one_letter_code
_entity_poly.pdbx_strand_id
1 'polypeptide(L)'
;MDNEDISDTGTHVIKCPLKSLVNDRNDITKVNDYVVVANTASVHMYGLARWIFVHELATHKQFDPSMYLEKRFFGEVFLHLTKRKARPNVKVDIQEYRRVIRKHLDAYKEAAGITEFDIANPNQTAQFEAARIYTAYINNIQTKFGQHLRRAVNVLLKTRERKRDLEEVMKGRTADEIKEAYEDQVWKPGRELKEAIKHRNTVLPVITVRDKSIRDMLEPVLTAYDNDY
;
A
#
# COMPACT_ATOMS: atom_id res chain seq x y z
N MET A 1 -15.47 4.62 56.46
CA MET A 1 -14.24 5.25 56.96
C MET A 1 -13.15 4.21 57.04
N ASP A 2 -12.45 3.80 55.99
CA ASP A 2 -12.63 3.88 54.53
C ASP A 2 -11.72 2.78 53.99
N ASN A 3 -12.30 1.81 53.28
CA ASN A 3 -11.53 0.89 52.43
C ASN A 3 -11.43 1.59 51.08
N GLU A 4 -10.26 2.15 50.77
CA GLU A 4 -9.93 2.54 49.40
C GLU A 4 -9.55 1.27 48.62
N ASP A 5 -10.51 0.78 47.84
CA ASP A 5 -10.33 -0.13 46.72
C ASP A 5 -9.39 0.54 45.69
N ILE A 6 -8.12 0.13 45.69
CA ILE A 6 -7.23 0.39 44.56
C ILE A 6 -7.49 -0.71 43.54
N SER A 7 -8.33 -0.40 42.55
CA SER A 7 -8.61 -1.26 41.40
C SER A 7 -7.34 -1.49 40.58
N ASP A 8 -6.69 -2.64 40.80
CA ASP A 8 -5.62 -3.16 39.97
C ASP A 8 -6.19 -3.63 38.62
N THR A 9 -6.33 -2.72 37.66
CA THR A 9 -6.52 -3.08 36.24
C THR A 9 -5.17 -3.37 35.58
N GLY A 10 -4.34 -4.16 36.24
CA GLY A 10 -3.14 -4.75 35.67
C GLY A 10 -3.53 -5.79 34.62
N THR A 11 -3.10 -5.59 33.38
CA THR A 11 -3.24 -6.61 32.34
C THR A 11 -2.39 -7.82 32.75
N HIS A 12 -3.03 -8.88 33.27
CA HIS A 12 -2.36 -10.13 33.58
C HIS A 12 -1.94 -10.84 32.28
N VAL A 13 -0.66 -10.71 31.92
CA VAL A 13 -0.06 -11.47 30.83
C VAL A 13 0.31 -12.85 31.36
N ILE A 14 -0.55 -13.84 31.12
CA ILE A 14 -0.26 -15.23 31.44
C ILE A 14 0.69 -15.77 30.37
N LYS A 15 1.95 -16.03 30.74
CA LYS A 15 2.90 -16.78 29.90
C LYS A 15 2.48 -18.25 29.90
N CYS A 16 1.62 -18.64 28.97
CA CYS A 16 1.19 -20.02 28.79
C CYS A 16 2.09 -20.71 27.74
N PRO A 17 2.80 -21.81 28.09
CA PRO A 17 3.50 -22.62 27.09
C PRO A 17 2.52 -23.13 26.03
N LEU A 18 2.93 -23.16 24.75
CA LEU A 18 2.08 -23.63 23.65
C LEU A 18 1.45 -25.01 23.94
N LYS A 19 2.21 -25.88 24.60
CA LYS A 19 1.78 -27.22 25.03
C LYS A 19 0.61 -27.19 26.02
N SER A 20 0.58 -26.22 26.93
CA SER A 20 -0.50 -26.06 27.91
C SER A 20 -1.77 -25.54 27.25
N LEU A 21 -1.64 -24.71 26.22
CA LEU A 21 -2.76 -24.16 25.44
C LEU A 21 -3.43 -25.21 24.54
N VAL A 22 -2.66 -26.19 24.04
CA VAL A 22 -3.19 -27.31 23.23
C VAL A 22 -3.99 -28.31 24.07
N ASN A 23 -3.80 -28.34 25.39
CA ASN A 23 -4.47 -29.30 26.27
C ASN A 23 -5.81 -28.79 26.83
N ASP A 24 -6.08 -27.48 26.77
CA ASP A 24 -7.36 -26.89 27.19
C ASP A 24 -8.19 -26.47 25.96
N ARG A 25 -9.27 -27.21 25.70
CA ARG A 25 -10.17 -26.96 24.56
C ARG A 25 -10.82 -25.58 24.61
N ASN A 26 -11.06 -25.00 25.79
CA ASN A 26 -11.67 -23.68 25.92
C ASN A 26 -10.70 -22.56 25.54
N ASP A 27 -9.41 -22.74 25.83
CA ASP A 27 -8.39 -21.76 25.47
C ASP A 27 -8.07 -21.81 23.96
N ILE A 28 -8.14 -22.97 23.33
CA ILE A 28 -8.02 -23.10 21.87
C ILE A 28 -9.13 -22.31 21.15
N THR A 29 -10.39 -22.46 21.58
CA THR A 29 -11.52 -21.75 20.95
C THR A 29 -11.35 -20.23 21.07
N LYS A 30 -11.01 -19.73 22.26
CA LYS A 30 -10.76 -18.29 22.49
C LYS A 30 -9.62 -17.75 21.62
N VAL A 31 -8.53 -18.52 21.49
CA VAL A 31 -7.40 -18.12 20.64
C VAL A 31 -7.80 -18.14 19.17
N ASN A 32 -8.55 -19.14 18.73
CA ASN A 32 -9.05 -19.21 17.36
C ASN A 32 -9.96 -18.02 17.04
N ASP A 33 -10.91 -17.69 17.92
CA ASP A 33 -11.82 -16.56 17.75
C ASP A 33 -11.04 -15.24 17.67
N TYR A 34 -10.06 -15.06 18.57
CA TYR A 34 -9.17 -13.89 18.52
C TYR A 34 -8.43 -13.80 17.19
N VAL A 35 -7.85 -14.90 16.71
CA VAL A 35 -7.11 -14.95 15.44
C VAL A 35 -8.02 -14.61 14.26
N VAL A 36 -9.25 -15.13 14.24
CA VAL A 36 -10.23 -14.85 13.18
C VAL A 36 -10.59 -13.37 13.17
N VAL A 37 -10.93 -12.79 14.32
CA VAL A 37 -11.30 -11.37 14.42
C VAL A 37 -10.12 -10.46 14.08
N ALA A 38 -8.92 -10.75 14.62
CA ALA A 38 -7.73 -9.96 14.34
C ALA A 38 -7.36 -10.00 12.85
N ASN A 39 -7.37 -11.17 12.21
CA ASN A 39 -7.10 -11.29 10.78
C ASN A 39 -8.14 -10.54 9.94
N THR A 40 -9.42 -10.63 10.31
CA THR A 40 -10.50 -9.89 9.63
C THR A 40 -10.26 -8.38 9.75
N ALA A 41 -9.96 -7.88 10.96
CA ALA A 41 -9.63 -6.49 11.19
C ALA A 41 -8.38 -6.04 10.40
N SER A 42 -7.36 -6.90 10.26
CA SER A 42 -6.18 -6.62 9.45
C SER A 42 -6.48 -6.49 7.96
N VAL A 43 -7.37 -7.34 7.42
CA VAL A 43 -7.84 -7.20 6.04
C VAL A 43 -8.53 -5.85 5.85
N HIS A 44 -9.39 -5.46 6.79
CA HIS A 44 -10.06 -4.17 6.71
C HIS A 44 -9.14 -2.97 6.99
N MET A 45 -8.07 -3.14 7.77
CA MET A 45 -7.02 -2.13 7.93
C MET A 45 -6.36 -1.84 6.59
N TYR A 46 -6.00 -2.88 5.84
CA TYR A 46 -5.44 -2.72 4.50
C TYR A 46 -6.46 -2.07 3.54
N GLY A 47 -7.71 -2.55 3.56
CA GLY A 47 -8.78 -2.01 2.73
C GLY A 47 -9.04 -0.52 2.99
N LEU A 48 -9.12 -0.11 4.26
CA LEU A 48 -9.33 1.29 4.66
C LEU A 48 -8.13 2.17 4.30
N ALA A 49 -6.90 1.71 4.57
CA ALA A 49 -5.70 2.45 4.18
C ALA A 49 -5.66 2.67 2.66
N ARG A 50 -5.93 1.63 1.86
CA ARG A 50 -6.02 1.74 0.41
C ARG A 50 -7.14 2.68 -0.03
N TRP A 51 -8.31 2.60 0.60
CA TRP A 51 -9.44 3.49 0.33
C TRP A 51 -9.03 4.96 0.52
N ILE A 52 -8.43 5.28 1.68
CA ILE A 52 -7.94 6.61 2.00
C ILE A 52 -6.96 7.09 0.91
N PHE A 53 -5.93 6.30 0.61
CA PHE A 53 -4.93 6.71 -0.38
C PHE A 53 -5.51 6.95 -1.77
N VAL A 54 -6.39 6.07 -2.25
CA VAL A 54 -7.01 6.23 -3.57
C VAL A 54 -7.87 7.49 -3.62
N HIS A 55 -8.70 7.74 -2.60
CA HIS A 55 -9.57 8.90 -2.59
C HIS A 55 -8.80 10.20 -2.38
N GLU A 56 -7.80 10.22 -1.50
CA GLU A 56 -6.97 11.41 -1.28
C GLU A 56 -6.13 11.75 -2.50
N LEU A 57 -5.49 10.77 -3.16
CA LEU A 57 -4.72 11.01 -4.40
C LEU A 57 -5.61 11.48 -5.57
N ALA A 58 -6.85 11.01 -5.64
CA ALA A 58 -7.79 11.43 -6.67
C ALA A 58 -8.34 12.85 -6.45
N THR A 59 -8.44 13.32 -5.20
CA THR A 59 -9.14 14.57 -4.87
C THR A 59 -8.22 15.70 -4.40
N HIS A 60 -7.05 15.40 -3.83
CA HIS A 60 -6.12 16.38 -3.25
C HIS A 60 -4.77 16.30 -3.95
N LYS A 61 -4.51 17.24 -4.87
CA LYS A 61 -3.24 17.30 -5.63
C LYS A 61 -1.99 17.47 -4.76
N GLN A 62 -2.14 17.96 -3.54
CA GLN A 62 -1.04 18.18 -2.57
C GLN A 62 -0.93 17.05 -1.54
N PHE A 63 -1.76 16.01 -1.64
CA PHE A 63 -1.66 14.88 -0.72
C PHE A 63 -0.36 14.15 -0.96
N ASP A 64 0.47 14.07 0.08
CA ASP A 64 1.74 13.35 0.08
C ASP A 64 1.58 12.03 0.85
N PRO A 65 1.53 10.87 0.16
CA PRO A 65 1.44 9.57 0.79
C PRO A 65 2.61 9.27 1.74
N SER A 66 3.79 9.85 1.50
CA SER A 66 5.00 9.56 2.29
C SER A 66 4.82 9.94 3.76
N MET A 67 4.00 10.96 4.04
CA MET A 67 3.66 11.40 5.40
C MET A 67 2.83 10.38 6.17
N TYR A 68 2.14 9.45 5.49
CA TYR A 68 1.22 8.49 6.10
C TYR A 68 1.70 7.05 5.96
N LEU A 69 2.68 6.77 5.09
CA LEU A 69 3.22 5.42 4.88
C LEU A 69 4.19 5.02 5.99
N GLU A 70 3.72 4.99 7.24
CA GLU A 70 4.49 4.58 8.40
C GLU A 70 3.68 3.73 9.39
N LYS A 71 4.38 3.01 10.28
CA LYS A 71 3.76 2.12 11.28
C LYS A 71 2.71 2.83 12.15
N ARG A 72 2.96 4.09 12.54
CA ARG A 72 2.03 4.84 13.41
C ARG A 72 0.67 5.08 12.73
N PHE A 73 0.68 5.43 11.46
CA PHE A 73 -0.55 5.62 10.69
C PHE A 73 -1.36 4.31 10.61
N PHE A 74 -0.74 3.21 10.19
CA PHE A 74 -1.43 1.91 10.12
C PHE A 74 -1.98 1.47 11.48
N GLY A 75 -1.24 1.73 12.57
CA GLY A 75 -1.73 1.47 13.92
C GLY A 75 -2.99 2.26 14.24
N GLU A 76 -3.04 3.54 13.88
CA GLU A 76 -4.26 4.34 14.05
C GLU A 76 -5.40 3.87 13.13
N VAL A 77 -5.13 3.46 11.89
CA VAL A 77 -6.15 2.88 10.99
C VAL A 77 -6.79 1.65 11.65
N PHE A 78 -5.98 0.71 12.16
CA PHE A 78 -6.47 -0.46 12.88
C PHE A 78 -7.38 -0.05 14.04
N LEU A 79 -6.91 0.90 14.85
CA LEU A 79 -7.60 1.29 16.06
C LEU A 79 -8.92 2.04 15.81
N HIS A 80 -9.14 2.62 14.63
CA HIS A 80 -10.44 3.18 14.24
C HIS A 80 -11.44 2.13 13.74
N LEU A 81 -10.96 0.92 13.42
CA LEU A 81 -11.81 -0.22 13.12
C LEU A 81 -12.20 -1.00 14.38
N THR A 82 -11.61 -0.72 15.53
CA THR A 82 -11.87 -1.44 16.80
C THR A 82 -12.73 -0.63 17.77
N LYS A 83 -13.53 -1.32 18.58
CA LYS A 83 -14.21 -0.75 19.74
C LYS A 83 -13.17 -0.37 20.80
N ARG A 84 -12.76 0.91 20.84
CA ARG A 84 -11.83 1.42 21.86
C ARG A 84 -12.35 2.69 22.53
N LYS A 85 -12.01 2.87 23.80
CA LYS A 85 -12.19 4.16 24.48
C LYS A 85 -11.21 5.17 23.91
N ALA A 86 -11.71 6.36 23.55
CA ALA A 86 -10.88 7.44 23.03
C ALA A 86 -9.88 7.89 24.11
N ARG A 87 -8.61 8.10 23.72
CA ARG A 87 -7.62 8.75 24.58
C ARG A 87 -7.60 10.25 24.27
N PRO A 88 -7.81 11.13 25.26
CA PRO A 88 -7.97 12.57 25.04
C PRO A 88 -6.64 13.29 24.73
N ASN A 89 -5.50 12.82 25.25
CA ASN A 89 -4.21 13.49 25.08
C ASN A 89 -3.36 12.80 24.02
N VAL A 90 -3.28 13.40 22.83
CA VAL A 90 -2.62 12.80 21.66
C VAL A 90 -1.80 13.84 20.89
N LYS A 91 -0.58 13.46 20.51
CA LYS A 91 0.36 14.28 19.74
C LYS A 91 -0.24 14.77 18.42
N VAL A 92 0.22 15.93 17.94
CA VAL A 92 -0.32 16.62 16.76
C VAL A 92 -0.22 15.79 15.47
N ASP A 93 0.87 15.05 15.27
CA ASP A 93 1.04 14.13 14.14
C ASP A 93 -0.06 13.06 14.09
N ILE A 94 -0.40 12.49 15.25
CA ILE A 94 -1.47 11.52 15.37
C ILE A 94 -2.85 12.17 15.17
N GLN A 95 -3.03 13.44 15.52
CA GLN A 95 -4.29 14.15 15.26
C GLN A 95 -4.57 14.27 13.76
N GLU A 96 -3.55 14.53 12.97
CA GLU A 96 -3.69 14.61 11.51
C GLU A 96 -4.06 13.25 10.90
N TYR A 97 -3.42 12.17 11.34
CA TYR A 97 -3.81 10.81 10.92
C TYR A 97 -5.27 10.53 11.25
N ARG A 98 -5.69 10.86 12.48
CA ARG A 98 -7.08 10.67 12.92
C ARG A 98 -8.06 11.48 12.09
N ARG A 99 -7.70 12.70 11.71
CA ARG A 99 -8.53 13.57 10.86
C ARG A 99 -8.77 12.94 9.50
N VAL A 100 -7.70 12.51 8.83
CA VAL A 100 -7.79 11.86 7.51
C VAL A 100 -8.54 10.53 7.60
N ILE A 101 -8.27 9.71 8.62
CA ILE A 101 -8.96 8.42 8.79
C ILE A 101 -10.46 8.62 9.00
N ARG A 102 -10.86 9.51 9.93
CA ARG A 102 -12.27 9.76 10.24
C ARG A 102 -13.06 10.28 9.04
N LYS A 103 -12.44 11.11 8.20
CA LYS A 103 -13.04 11.62 6.97
C LYS A 103 -13.54 10.48 6.05
N HIS A 104 -12.85 9.34 6.03
CA HIS A 104 -13.18 8.21 5.15
C HIS A 104 -13.82 7.02 5.87
N LEU A 105 -13.78 6.99 7.20
CA LEU A 105 -14.12 5.82 8.00
C LEU A 105 -15.56 5.35 7.76
N ASP A 106 -16.53 6.26 7.85
CA ASP A 106 -17.95 5.91 7.79
C ASP A 106 -18.34 5.44 6.38
N ALA A 107 -17.90 6.17 5.35
CA ALA A 107 -18.11 5.78 3.95
C ALA A 107 -17.49 4.42 3.64
N TYR A 108 -16.30 4.14 4.17
CA TYR A 108 -15.67 2.82 4.02
C TYR A 108 -16.43 1.73 4.77
N LYS A 109 -16.86 1.98 6.02
CA LYS A 109 -17.63 1.01 6.82
C LYS A 109 -18.93 0.63 6.12
N GLU A 110 -19.63 1.62 5.56
CA GLU A 110 -20.84 1.43 4.76
C GLU A 110 -20.54 0.60 3.50
N ALA A 111 -19.54 1.01 2.70
CA ALA A 111 -19.19 0.32 1.46
C ALA A 111 -18.69 -1.12 1.68
N ALA A 112 -17.99 -1.37 2.79
CA ALA A 112 -17.48 -2.69 3.14
C ALA A 112 -18.48 -3.55 3.94
N GLY A 113 -19.62 -2.98 4.35
CA GLY A 113 -20.63 -3.67 5.17
C GLY A 113 -20.10 -4.12 6.53
N ILE A 114 -19.22 -3.33 7.17
CA ILE A 114 -18.58 -3.70 8.44
C ILE A 114 -19.00 -2.80 9.60
N THR A 115 -19.00 -3.40 10.78
CA THR A 115 -19.04 -2.70 12.06
C THR A 115 -17.67 -2.74 12.74
N GLU A 116 -17.56 -2.11 13.90
CA GLU A 116 -16.33 -2.13 14.69
C GLU A 116 -16.04 -3.51 15.28
N PHE A 117 -14.77 -3.90 15.24
CA PHE A 117 -14.28 -5.16 15.79
C PHE A 117 -14.07 -5.06 17.30
N ASP A 118 -14.55 -6.07 18.02
CA ASP A 118 -14.25 -6.23 19.44
C ASP A 118 -12.98 -7.07 19.59
N ILE A 119 -11.87 -6.43 19.92
CA ILE A 119 -10.55 -7.04 20.00
C ILE A 119 -10.00 -6.84 21.40
N ALA A 120 -9.60 -7.95 22.03
CA ALA A 120 -8.87 -7.91 23.28
C ALA A 120 -7.50 -7.23 23.07
N ASN A 121 -7.16 -6.26 23.91
CA ASN A 121 -5.90 -5.51 23.85
C ASN A 121 -5.61 -4.86 22.49
N PRO A 122 -6.53 -4.03 21.95
CA PRO A 122 -6.47 -3.54 20.56
C PRO A 122 -5.21 -2.72 20.29
N ASN A 123 -4.62 -2.07 21.29
CA ASN A 123 -3.36 -1.32 21.15
C ASN A 123 -2.16 -2.23 20.84
N GLN A 124 -2.06 -3.39 21.49
CA GLN A 124 -0.96 -4.34 21.24
C GLN A 124 -1.13 -5.00 19.87
N THR A 125 -2.35 -5.41 19.54
CA THR A 125 -2.69 -5.94 18.22
C THR A 125 -2.37 -4.94 17.12
N ALA A 126 -2.77 -3.67 17.29
CA ALA A 126 -2.49 -2.60 16.34
C ALA A 126 -0.99 -2.41 16.11
N GLN A 127 -0.16 -2.44 17.16
CA GLN A 127 1.30 -2.32 17.02
C GLN A 127 1.89 -3.48 16.20
N PHE A 128 1.47 -4.72 16.50
CA PHE A 128 1.93 -5.90 15.78
C PHE A 128 1.49 -5.87 14.31
N GLU A 129 0.21 -5.61 14.07
CA GLU A 129 -0.39 -5.59 12.74
C GLU A 129 0.15 -4.45 11.88
N ALA A 130 0.34 -3.27 12.47
CA ALA A 130 0.95 -2.14 11.77
C ALA A 130 2.40 -2.41 11.38
N ALA A 131 3.18 -3.05 12.26
CA ALA A 131 4.54 -3.46 11.93
C ALA A 131 4.54 -4.50 10.78
N ARG A 132 3.63 -5.48 10.84
CA ARG A 132 3.47 -6.51 9.81
C ARG A 132 3.13 -5.91 8.45
N ILE A 133 2.14 -5.02 8.37
CA ILE A 133 1.76 -4.35 7.12
C ILE A 133 2.87 -3.45 6.59
N TYR A 134 3.47 -2.63 7.46
CA TYR A 134 4.55 -1.75 7.04
C TYR A 134 5.75 -2.53 6.48
N THR A 135 6.16 -3.62 7.14
CA THR A 135 7.22 -4.49 6.64
C THR A 135 6.83 -5.16 5.32
N ALA A 136 5.59 -5.64 5.18
CA ALA A 136 5.12 -6.20 3.92
C ALA A 136 5.12 -5.16 2.79
N TYR A 137 4.77 -3.90 3.09
CA TYR A 137 4.83 -2.78 2.15
C TYR A 137 6.26 -2.53 1.69
N ILE A 138 7.20 -2.30 2.62
CA ILE A 138 8.61 -2.05 2.29
C ILE A 138 9.20 -3.21 1.48
N ASN A 139 8.98 -4.45 1.90
CA ASN A 139 9.44 -5.63 1.18
C ASN A 139 8.85 -5.69 -0.23
N ASN A 140 7.57 -5.34 -0.39
CA ASN A 140 6.92 -5.33 -1.71
C ASN A 140 7.53 -4.26 -2.61
N ILE A 141 7.79 -3.06 -2.09
CA ILE A 141 8.47 -2.01 -2.89
C ILE A 141 9.86 -2.52 -3.29
N GLN A 142 10.68 -2.95 -2.34
CA GLN A 142 12.04 -3.44 -2.60
C GLN A 142 12.09 -4.60 -3.60
N THR A 143 11.11 -5.51 -3.57
CA THR A 143 11.14 -6.71 -4.43
C THR A 143 10.38 -6.56 -5.75
N LYS A 144 9.34 -5.72 -5.80
CA LYS A 144 8.37 -5.69 -6.91
C LYS A 144 8.14 -4.32 -7.51
N PHE A 145 8.58 -3.22 -6.89
CA PHE A 145 8.36 -1.87 -7.43
C PHE A 145 8.86 -1.75 -8.87
N GLY A 146 10.11 -2.15 -9.15
CA GLY A 146 10.65 -2.14 -10.50
C GLY A 146 9.84 -2.98 -11.50
N GLN A 147 9.25 -4.10 -11.06
CA GLN A 147 8.37 -4.89 -11.92
C GLN A 147 7.03 -4.17 -12.19
N HIS A 148 6.42 -3.58 -11.16
CA HIS A 148 5.19 -2.81 -11.29
C HIS A 148 5.37 -1.57 -12.17
N LEU A 149 6.44 -0.82 -11.95
CA LEU A 149 6.81 0.33 -12.77
C LEU A 149 7.02 -0.09 -14.23
N ARG A 150 7.75 -1.19 -14.48
CA ARG A 150 7.92 -1.72 -15.84
C ARG A 150 6.59 -2.08 -16.52
N ARG A 151 5.63 -2.64 -15.78
CA ARG A 151 4.28 -2.92 -16.32
C ARG A 151 3.53 -1.63 -16.65
N ALA A 152 3.58 -0.62 -15.78
CA ALA A 152 2.96 0.68 -16.03
C ALA A 152 3.55 1.36 -17.28
N VAL A 153 4.89 1.39 -17.38
CA VAL A 153 5.61 1.91 -18.56
C VAL A 153 5.18 1.18 -19.84
N ASN A 154 5.07 -0.15 -19.81
CA ASN A 154 4.59 -0.92 -20.97
C ASN A 154 3.18 -0.51 -21.42
N VAL A 155 2.29 -0.25 -20.47
CA VAL A 155 0.92 0.22 -20.77
C VAL A 155 0.97 1.61 -21.39
N LEU A 156 1.76 2.54 -20.82
CA LEU A 156 1.89 3.91 -21.32
C LEU A 156 2.53 3.98 -22.71
N LEU A 157 3.51 3.12 -22.98
CA LEU A 157 4.14 2.99 -24.30
C LEU A 157 3.17 2.47 -25.37
N LYS A 158 2.02 1.90 -24.97
CA LYS A 158 1.00 1.33 -25.84
C LYS A 158 1.57 0.45 -26.95
N THR A 159 2.52 -0.40 -26.58
CA THR A 159 3.39 -1.08 -27.54
C THR A 159 2.63 -1.96 -28.54
N ARG A 160 1.48 -2.50 -28.11
CA ARG A 160 0.56 -3.25 -28.98
C ARG A 160 -0.13 -2.38 -30.02
N GLU A 161 -0.62 -1.20 -29.64
CA GLU A 161 -1.23 -0.25 -30.58
C GLU A 161 -0.18 0.21 -31.60
N ARG A 162 1.03 0.58 -31.15
CA ARG A 162 2.14 0.97 -32.04
C ARG A 162 2.48 -0.10 -33.07
N LYS A 163 2.50 -1.38 -32.66
CA LYS A 163 2.77 -2.49 -33.57
C LYS A 163 1.71 -2.58 -34.67
N ARG A 164 0.43 -2.48 -34.30
CA ARG A 164 -0.70 -2.53 -35.24
C ARG A 164 -0.70 -1.33 -36.18
N ASP A 165 -0.52 -0.12 -35.65
CA ASP A 165 -0.53 1.09 -36.47
C ASP A 165 0.66 1.07 -37.46
N LEU A 166 1.81 0.55 -37.05
CA LEU A 166 2.97 0.37 -37.92
C LEU A 166 2.75 -0.70 -39.00
N GLU A 167 2.08 -1.82 -38.67
CA GLU A 167 1.68 -2.84 -39.65
C GLU A 167 0.74 -2.26 -40.72
N GLU A 168 -0.16 -1.35 -40.37
CA GLU A 168 -1.05 -0.69 -41.33
C GLU A 168 -0.30 0.26 -42.26
N VAL A 169 0.64 1.05 -41.73
CA VAL A 169 1.48 1.97 -42.52
C VAL A 169 2.45 1.19 -43.44
N MET A 170 2.93 0.04 -42.99
CA MET A 170 3.90 -0.79 -43.71
C MET A 170 3.23 -1.87 -44.60
N LYS A 171 1.93 -1.75 -44.88
CA LYS A 171 1.24 -2.68 -45.79
C LYS A 171 1.94 -2.76 -47.15
N GLY A 172 2.22 -3.99 -47.60
CA GLY A 172 2.91 -4.26 -48.87
C GLY A 172 4.44 -4.25 -48.79
N ARG A 173 5.02 -4.01 -47.60
CA ARG A 173 6.46 -4.17 -47.34
C ARG A 173 6.84 -5.61 -47.06
N THR A 174 8.13 -5.90 -47.19
CA THR A 174 8.69 -7.22 -46.86
C THR A 174 8.67 -7.47 -45.35
N ALA A 175 8.68 -8.75 -44.98
CA ALA A 175 8.71 -9.14 -43.57
C ALA A 175 9.95 -8.61 -42.84
N ASP A 176 11.08 -8.50 -43.53
CA ASP A 176 12.34 -7.99 -42.96
C ASP A 176 12.26 -6.48 -42.70
N GLU A 177 11.73 -5.70 -43.64
CA GLU A 177 11.49 -4.25 -43.44
C GLU A 177 10.51 -3.99 -42.28
N ILE A 178 9.47 -4.82 -42.12
CA ILE A 178 8.51 -4.70 -41.01
C ILE A 178 9.20 -5.03 -39.68
N LYS A 179 10.05 -6.07 -39.65
CA LYS A 179 10.77 -6.47 -38.45
C LYS A 179 11.78 -5.41 -38.00
N GLU A 180 12.52 -4.83 -38.93
CA GLU A 180 13.45 -3.73 -38.68
C GLU A 180 12.70 -2.50 -38.15
N ALA A 181 11.56 -2.16 -38.75
CA ALA A 181 10.72 -1.07 -38.29
C ALA A 181 10.16 -1.30 -36.88
N TYR A 182 9.80 -2.53 -36.49
CA TYR A 182 9.43 -2.80 -35.09
C TYR A 182 10.60 -2.57 -34.14
N GLU A 183 11.79 -3.01 -34.51
CA GLU A 183 12.96 -2.88 -33.64
C GLU A 183 13.25 -1.40 -33.39
N ASP A 184 13.30 -0.58 -34.44
CA ASP A 184 13.68 0.83 -34.32
C ASP A 184 12.56 1.73 -33.79
N GLN A 185 11.31 1.46 -34.15
CA GLN A 185 10.20 2.38 -33.83
C GLN A 185 9.37 1.92 -32.63
N VAL A 186 9.54 0.69 -32.14
CA VAL A 186 8.69 0.15 -31.06
C VAL A 186 9.52 -0.41 -29.92
N TRP A 187 10.44 -1.33 -30.20
CA TRP A 187 11.15 -2.08 -29.15
C TRP A 187 12.34 -1.32 -28.58
N LYS A 188 13.21 -0.77 -29.43
CA LYS A 188 14.41 -0.03 -29.01
C LYS A 188 14.07 1.23 -28.21
N PRO A 189 13.14 2.12 -28.62
CA PRO A 189 12.75 3.27 -27.80
C PRO A 189 12.14 2.86 -26.47
N GLY A 190 11.33 1.78 -26.48
CA GLY A 190 10.75 1.23 -25.26
C GLY A 190 11.78 0.61 -24.31
N ARG A 191 12.86 0.01 -24.81
CA ARG A 191 13.98 -0.49 -24.00
C ARG A 191 14.82 0.64 -23.45
N GLU A 192 15.16 1.62 -24.28
CA GLU A 192 15.93 2.80 -23.90
C GLU A 192 15.22 3.61 -22.81
N LEU A 193 13.91 3.83 -22.94
CA LEU A 193 13.11 4.48 -21.89
C LEU A 193 13.13 3.68 -20.56
N LYS A 194 13.02 2.35 -20.62
CA LYS A 194 13.05 1.50 -19.41
C LYS A 194 14.41 1.52 -18.73
N GLU A 195 15.50 1.50 -19.51
CA GLU A 195 16.85 1.62 -18.96
C GLU A 195 17.10 3.02 -18.39
N ALA A 196 16.62 4.08 -19.04
CA ALA A 196 16.68 5.44 -18.52
C ALA A 196 15.92 5.56 -17.18
N ILE A 197 14.72 4.98 -17.08
CA ILE A 197 13.94 4.92 -15.84
C ILE A 197 14.67 4.13 -14.74
N LYS A 198 15.24 2.97 -15.10
CA LYS A 198 15.99 2.10 -14.18
C LYS A 198 17.25 2.77 -13.62
N HIS A 199 17.94 3.56 -14.42
CA HIS A 199 19.17 4.24 -14.02
C HIS A 199 18.97 5.70 -13.58
N ARG A 200 17.72 6.21 -13.60
CA ARG A 200 17.39 7.65 -13.45
C ARG A 200 18.30 8.57 -14.28
N ASN A 201 18.86 8.07 -15.37
CA ASN A 201 19.92 8.75 -16.09
C ASN A 201 19.31 9.84 -16.98
N THR A 202 19.87 11.05 -16.84
CA THR A 202 19.51 12.27 -17.56
C THR A 202 19.98 12.29 -19.02
N VAL A 203 20.80 11.34 -19.44
CA VAL A 203 21.25 11.20 -20.84
C VAL A 203 20.35 10.19 -21.53
N LEU A 204 19.25 10.72 -22.08
CA LEU A 204 18.36 9.96 -22.94
C LEU A 204 19.07 9.75 -24.30
N PRO A 205 19.00 8.55 -24.90
CA PRO A 205 19.11 8.41 -26.35
C PRO A 205 18.07 9.34 -27.03
N VAL A 206 18.05 9.45 -28.37
CA VAL A 206 17.02 10.24 -29.06
C VAL A 206 15.63 9.63 -28.80
N ILE A 207 15.01 10.01 -27.69
CA ILE A 207 13.72 9.54 -27.24
C ILE A 207 12.66 10.38 -27.96
N THR A 208 11.64 9.71 -28.50
CA THR A 208 10.55 10.39 -29.20
C THR A 208 9.84 11.36 -28.26
N VAL A 209 9.25 12.44 -28.80
CA VAL A 209 8.52 13.47 -28.01
C VAL A 209 7.48 12.82 -27.07
N ARG A 210 6.85 11.73 -27.52
CA ARG A 210 5.87 10.96 -26.75
C ARG A 210 6.49 10.21 -25.58
N ASP A 211 7.61 9.52 -25.81
CA ASP A 211 8.30 8.76 -24.77
C ASP A 211 8.88 9.71 -23.69
N LYS A 212 9.26 10.94 -24.07
CA LYS A 212 9.59 12.03 -23.12
C LYS A 212 8.39 12.44 -22.26
N SER A 213 7.21 12.60 -22.86
CA SER A 213 5.97 12.91 -22.11
C SER A 213 5.59 11.80 -21.10
N ILE A 214 5.83 10.54 -21.45
CA ILE A 214 5.62 9.41 -20.53
C ILE A 214 6.58 9.49 -19.34
N ARG A 215 7.85 9.83 -19.57
CA ARG A 215 8.83 10.04 -18.50
C ARG A 215 8.41 11.18 -17.59
N ASP A 216 8.00 12.32 -18.15
CA ASP A 216 7.59 13.49 -17.38
C ASP A 216 6.35 13.18 -16.52
N MET A 217 5.43 12.35 -17.02
CA MET A 217 4.29 11.83 -16.24
C MET A 217 4.73 10.94 -15.07
N LEU A 218 5.82 10.18 -15.24
CA LEU A 218 6.34 9.28 -14.21
C LEU A 218 7.29 9.98 -13.23
N GLU A 219 7.78 11.17 -13.53
CA GLU A 219 8.75 11.91 -12.71
C GLU A 219 8.35 12.02 -11.23
N PRO A 220 7.09 12.34 -10.86
CA PRO A 220 6.68 12.40 -9.45
C PRO A 220 6.81 11.04 -8.73
N VAL A 221 6.60 9.94 -9.45
CA VAL A 221 6.79 8.59 -8.91
C VAL A 221 8.28 8.26 -8.81
N LEU A 222 9.09 8.68 -9.77
CA LEU A 222 10.52 8.43 -9.76
C LEU A 222 11.22 9.24 -8.65
N THR A 223 10.79 10.46 -8.35
CA THR A 223 11.39 11.29 -7.29
C THR A 223 10.92 10.94 -5.88
N ALA A 224 9.79 10.24 -5.74
CA ALA A 224 9.22 9.86 -4.43
C ALA A 224 9.94 8.70 -3.72
N TYR A 225 10.80 7.96 -4.41
CA TYR A 225 11.53 6.82 -3.87
C TYR A 225 13.04 7.10 -3.87
N ASP A 226 13.79 6.61 -2.87
CA ASP A 226 15.25 6.73 -2.82
C ASP A 226 15.93 6.02 -4.00
N ASN A 227 17.21 6.35 -4.25
CA ASN A 227 17.97 5.80 -5.38
C ASN A 227 18.27 4.30 -5.27
N ASP A 228 18.08 3.70 -4.08
CA ASP A 228 18.46 2.32 -3.76
C ASP A 228 17.29 1.30 -3.87
N TYR A 229 16.24 1.62 -4.62
CA TYR A 229 15.12 0.70 -4.93
C TYR A 229 15.35 -0.13 -6.19
#